data_AF-A0A846DKU2-F1
#
_entry.id   AF-A0A846DKU2-F1
#
_cell.length_a   1.000
_cell.length_b   1.000
_cell.length_c   1.000
_cell.angle_alpha   90.00
_cell.angle_beta   90.00
_cell.angle_gamma   90.00
#
_symmetry.space_group_name_H-M   'P 1'
#
loop_
_entity.id
_entity.type
_entity.pdbx_description
1 polymer ?
#
loop_
_entity_poly.entity_id
_entity_poly.type
_entity_poly.pdbx_seq_one_letter_code
_entity_poly.pdbx_strand_id
1 'polypeptide(L)' 'MMTLGKDNATLSGLGLKLDGPLAHIVRRLAYLYRMPTIEHQLKVGMNWITRPLTDLLSGT' A
#
# COMPACT_ATOMS: atom_id res chain seq x y z
N MET A 1 -7.50 15.62 4.37
CA MET A 1 -7.52 14.24 3.82
C MET A 1 -8.17 13.36 4.87
N MET A 2 -9.45 13.01 4.70
CA MET A 2 -10.18 12.15 5.64
C MET A 2 -10.22 10.74 5.04
N THR A 3 -9.72 9.75 5.77
CA THR A 3 -9.79 8.33 5.41
C THR A 3 -11.00 7.72 6.12
N LEU A 4 -12.07 7.44 5.37
CA LEU A 4 -13.24 6.73 5.86
C LEU A 4 -13.10 5.25 5.46
N GLY A 5 -12.62 4.43 6.38
CA GLY A 5 -12.59 2.97 6.24
C GLY A 5 -11.20 2.38 5.98
N LYS A 6 -10.99 1.21 6.59
CA LYS A 6 -9.74 0.44 6.72
C LYS A 6 -9.03 0.11 5.38
N ASP A 7 -9.74 0.22 4.25
CA ASP A 7 -9.26 -0.18 2.92
C ASP A 7 -9.47 0.86 1.79
N ASN A 8 -10.02 2.03 2.10
CA ASN A 8 -10.35 3.03 1.09
C ASN A 8 -9.47 4.27 1.21
N ALA A 9 -8.67 4.49 0.18
CA ALA A 9 -7.87 5.70 0.04
C ALA A 9 -8.07 6.26 -1.36
N THR A 10 -8.67 7.44 -1.42
CA THR A 10 -8.91 8.20 -2.64
C THR A 10 -7.74 9.15 -2.88
N LEU A 11 -6.97 8.93 -3.94
CA LEU A 11 -5.98 9.89 -4.42
C LEU A 11 -6.55 10.58 -5.67
N SER A 12 -7.01 11.82 -5.51
CA SER A 12 -7.48 12.65 -6.62
C SER A 12 -6.41 13.65 -7.01
N GLY A 13 -5.84 13.49 -8.20
CA GLY A 13 -4.90 14.42 -8.82
C GLY A 13 -4.88 14.22 -10.34
N LEU A 14 -4.90 15.30 -11.12
CA LEU A 14 -4.88 15.28 -12.60
C LEU A 14 -6.12 14.65 -13.31
N GLY A 15 -7.29 14.61 -12.67
CA GLY A 15 -8.50 14.02 -13.26
C GLY A 15 -8.54 12.48 -13.23
N LEU A 16 -7.48 11.84 -12.71
CA LEU A 16 -7.43 10.42 -12.42
C LEU A 16 -7.84 10.21 -10.96
N LYS A 17 -8.99 9.57 -10.76
CA LYS A 17 -9.40 9.04 -9.45
C LYS A 17 -8.84 7.64 -9.32
N LEU A 18 -7.70 7.51 -8.67
CA LEU A 18 -7.25 6.22 -8.17
C LEU A 18 -7.95 6.03 -6.83
N ASP A 19 -9.06 5.29 -6.89
CA ASP A 19 -9.85 4.85 -5.73
C ASP A 19 -9.63 3.36 -5.51
N GLY A 20 -9.69 2.92 -4.24
CA GLY A 20 -9.66 1.51 -3.88
C GLY A 20 -8.26 0.84 -3.86
N PRO A 21 -8.18 -0.48 -4.08
CA PRO A 21 -6.95 -1.27 -3.86
C PRO A 21 -5.75 -0.79 -4.68
N LEU A 22 -5.99 -0.31 -5.90
CA LEU A 22 -4.94 0.17 -6.80
C LEU A 22 -4.25 1.43 -6.27
N ALA A 23 -5.01 2.37 -5.69
CA ALA A 23 -4.46 3.56 -5.05
C ALA A 23 -3.58 3.22 -3.85
N HIS A 24 -3.94 2.15 -3.13
CA HIS A 24 -3.15 1.65 -2.02
C HIS A 24 -1.82 1.04 -2.47
N ILE A 25 -1.81 0.33 -3.60
CA ILE A 25 -0.59 -0.24 -4.19
C ILE A 25 0.33 0.88 -4.69
N VAL A 26 -0.19 1.85 -5.44
CA VAL A 26 0.61 2.97 -5.97
C VAL A 26 1.30 3.75 -4.85
N ARG A 27 0.60 4.01 -3.74
CA ARG A 27 1.19 4.69 -2.57
C ARG A 27 2.33 3.88 -1.94
N ARG A 28 2.14 2.57 -1.80
CA ARG A 28 3.16 1.64 -1.30
C ARG A 28 4.40 1.66 -2.19
N LEU A 29 4.22 1.58 -3.51
CA LEU A 29 5.33 1.66 -4.47
C LEU A 29 6.07 3.01 -4.38
N ALA A 30 5.35 4.12 -4.27
CA ALA A 30 5.96 5.44 -4.08
C ALA A 30 6.80 5.53 -2.80
N TYR A 31 6.37 4.90 -1.70
CA TYR A 31 7.15 4.84 -0.47
C TYR A 31 8.41 3.98 -0.61
N LEU A 32 8.33 2.84 -1.30
CA LEU A 32 9.52 2.03 -1.58
C LEU A 32 10.53 2.83 -2.40
N TYR A 33 10.08 3.47 -3.47
CA TYR A 33 10.96 4.29 -4.31
C TYR A 33 11.69 5.40 -3.53
N ARG A 34 11.04 5.98 -2.51
CA ARG A 34 11.63 7.02 -1.67
C ARG A 34 12.63 6.49 -0.62
N MET A 35 12.67 5.19 -0.36
CA MET A 35 13.60 4.64 0.63
C MET A 35 15.03 4.64 0.11
N PRO A 36 16.02 4.94 0.97
CA PRO A 36 17.40 5.17 0.56
C PRO A 36 18.17 3.89 0.21
N THR A 37 17.76 2.72 0.72
CA THR A 37 18.50 1.47 0.54
C THR A 37 17.62 0.35 -0.01
N ILE A 38 18.18 -0.40 -0.97
CA ILE A 38 17.50 -1.50 -1.66
C ILE A 38 17.18 -2.66 -0.71
N GLU A 39 18.06 -2.96 0.26
CA GLU A 39 17.79 -3.97 1.29
C GLU A 39 16.54 -3.65 2.10
N HIS A 40 16.36 -2.38 2.49
CA HIS A 40 15.18 -1.96 3.24
C HIS A 40 13.93 -2.00 2.37
N GLN A 41 14.03 -1.58 1.11
CA GLN A 41 12.94 -1.68 0.13
C GLN A 41 12.45 -3.12 -0.04
N LEU A 42 13.37 -4.07 -0.22
CA LEU A 42 13.04 -5.50 -0.34
C LEU A 42 12.39 -6.02 0.95
N LYS A 43 12.96 -5.72 2.11
CA LYS A 43 12.44 -6.20 3.40
C LYS A 43 11.02 -5.68 3.68
N VAL A 44 10.77 -4.40 3.41
CA VAL A 44 9.45 -3.79 3.58
C VAL A 44 8.46 -4.31 2.54
N GLY A 45 8.88 -4.42 1.27
CA GLY A 45 8.06 -4.95 0.19
C GLY A 45 7.60 -6.38 0.47
N MET A 46 8.50 -7.25 0.93
CA MET A 46 8.16 -8.62 1.32
C MET A 46 7.16 -8.66 2.48
N ASN A 47 7.36 -7.84 3.52
CA ASN A 47 6.43 -7.75 4.65
C ASN A 47 5.02 -7.33 4.21
N TRP A 48 4.91 -6.40 3.26
CA TRP A 48 3.61 -5.97 2.74
C TRP A 48 2.84 -7.04 1.95
N ILE A 49 3.54 -8.03 1.38
CA ILE A 49 2.95 -9.17 0.68
C ILE A 49 2.60 -10.28 1.68
N THR A 50 3.48 -10.54 2.65
CA THR A 50 3.27 -11.62 3.62
C THR A 50 2.18 -11.31 4.64
N ARG A 51 2.04 -10.05 5.08
CA ARG A 51 0.99 -9.64 6.04
C ARG A 51 -0.45 -9.99 5.62
N PRO A 52 -0.95 -9.61 4.44
CA PRO A 52 -2.30 -9.98 4.04
C PRO A 52 -2.45 -11.50 3.87
N LEU A 53 -1.37 -12.20 3.48
CA LEU A 53 -1.36 -13.65 3.42
C LEU A 53 -1.49 -14.28 4.82
N THR A 54 -0.77 -13.74 5.81
CA THR A 54 -0.85 -14.21 7.20
C THR A 54 -2.18 -13.85 7.83
N ASP A 55 -2.74 -12.67 7.53
CA ASP A 55 -4.06 -12.26 8.02
C ASP A 55 -5.15 -13.18 7.47
N LEU A 56 -5.09 -13.52 6.18
CA LEU A 56 -5.99 -14.49 5.53
C LEU A 56 -5.89 -15.90 6.14
N LEU A 57 -4.68 -16.37 6.45
CA LEU A 57 -4.45 -17.68 7.07
C LEU A 57 -4.81 -17.71 8.57
N SER A 58 -4.70 -16.57 9.25
CA SER A 58 -4.99 -16.45 10.69
C SER A 58 -6.47 -16.20 10.98
N GLY A 59 -7.29 -15.97 9.95
CA GLY A 59 -8.75 -15.95 10.03
C GLY A 59 -9.34 -14.92 11.00
N THR A 60 -8.71 -13.75 11.15
CA THR A 60 -9.19 -12.65 12.02
C THR A 60 -9.67 -11.44 11.21
#